data_AF-A0A7K0U3M2-F1
#
_entry.id   AF-A0A7K0U3M2-F1
#
_cell.length_a   1.000
_cell.length_b   1.000
_cell.length_c   1.000
_cell.angle_alpha   90.00
_cell.angle_beta   90.00
_cell.angle_gamma   90.00
#
_symmetry.space_group_name_H-M   'P 1'
#
loop_
_entity.id
_entity.type
_entity.pdbx_description
1 polymer ?
#
loop_
_entity_poly.entity_id
_entity_poly.type
_entity_poly.pdbx_seq_one_letter_code
_entity_poly.pdbx_strand_id
1 'polypeptide(L)'
;MRVPEAPPKTSARSSASSPSEAGRSRSAQIAGAEPSRNKGRSAPGQSRSTPFACRRLSTSGLRRYIIPPLGVVDSEQSPSIDEYSTPIVGSSGSDIRRQWPVDEWVADVAASGLPSSRRLDSLVVHRFAWTEFLAACEENRVLGLLAEALRAGACHLPDYQRESVESRCGWWLAHDLVVERQLLRVAGVLQGAGVEFRVLKGVALANSVYRDPSLRLFGDIDLAVDSDHFVRAAEAIAAALSAVRELPELRPGFDQRFGREILLRSDGTEVDLHRTLVDGPFGLWIPLDDLFAEKRTFLLGGQQLPRLGDPARFVHACMAAVLGDWPPRRIAQRDIAELLLGGERAGTLEAAPVQELAARWRATAVVALAIRMTVADLGLETDHPLIDWAQGHRPGPGDRLLLASYRGRARGYTSQALSVFALPSWRDRFDYVRAILRPSREYLDARGFRRGDRLRRAVGLRAVQR
;
A
#
# COMPACT_ATOMS: atom_id res chain seq x y z
N MET A 1 -23.10 -70.53 8.49
CA MET A 1 -23.76 -70.29 9.80
C MET A 1 -24.15 -68.81 9.84
N ARG A 2 -25.47 -68.52 9.73
CA ARG A 2 -26.23 -67.25 9.88
C ARG A 2 -25.50 -65.94 9.46
N VAL A 3 -25.67 -65.43 8.24
CA VAL A 3 -26.77 -64.58 7.67
C VAL A 3 -26.92 -63.21 8.39
N PRO A 4 -26.86 -62.07 7.64
CA PRO A 4 -26.97 -60.69 8.12
C PRO A 4 -28.39 -60.11 7.89
N GLU A 5 -28.76 -59.01 8.56
CA GLU A 5 -29.92 -58.19 8.17
C GLU A 5 -29.66 -56.69 8.28
N ALA A 6 -29.87 -56.00 7.16
CA ALA A 6 -30.25 -54.61 7.06
C ALA A 6 -31.77 -54.55 6.70
N PRO A 7 -32.30 -53.38 6.30
CA PRO A 7 -33.17 -52.44 7.01
C PRO A 7 -34.67 -52.67 6.67
N PRO A 8 -35.55 -51.65 6.83
CA PRO A 8 -36.58 -51.46 5.81
C PRO A 8 -36.60 -50.06 5.18
N LYS A 9 -36.78 -50.07 3.86
CA LYS A 9 -37.27 -48.99 3.00
C LYS A 9 -38.79 -49.19 2.79
N THR A 10 -39.55 -48.10 2.67
CA THR A 10 -40.77 -48.01 1.83
C THR A 10 -41.00 -46.53 1.47
N SER A 11 -40.75 -46.14 0.21
CA SER A 11 -41.71 -45.87 -0.91
C SER A 11 -42.34 -44.46 -0.85
N ALA A 12 -42.00 -43.49 -1.72
CA ALA A 12 -42.28 -43.33 -3.16
C ALA A 12 -43.74 -42.95 -3.52
N ARG A 13 -43.95 -41.70 -4.01
CA ARG A 13 -44.89 -41.18 -5.05
C ARG A 13 -44.96 -39.64 -4.94
N SER A 14 -44.49 -38.84 -5.90
CA SER A 14 -45.06 -38.44 -7.22
C SER A 14 -46.16 -37.36 -7.18
N SER A 15 -46.13 -36.48 -8.20
CA SER A 15 -47.06 -35.37 -8.60
C SER A 15 -46.72 -33.99 -8.00
N ALA A 16 -46.20 -32.99 -8.71
CA ALA A 16 -46.68 -32.31 -9.93
C ALA A 16 -48.04 -31.62 -9.74
N SER A 17 -48.06 -30.29 -9.67
CA SER A 17 -48.98 -29.39 -10.39
C SER A 17 -48.86 -27.93 -9.91
N SER A 18 -48.45 -27.04 -10.82
CA SER A 18 -49.01 -25.69 -10.94
C SER A 18 -50.47 -25.77 -11.40
N PRO A 19 -51.31 -24.74 -11.24
CA PRO A 19 -51.51 -23.72 -12.30
C PRO A 19 -51.63 -22.27 -11.75
N SER A 20 -51.15 -21.24 -12.47
CA SER A 20 -51.88 -20.35 -13.41
C SER A 20 -52.96 -19.48 -12.72
N GLU A 21 -53.21 -18.20 -13.03
CA GLU A 21 -52.86 -17.35 -14.16
C GLU A 21 -53.33 -15.90 -13.88
N ALA A 22 -52.77 -14.97 -14.66
CA ALA A 22 -53.41 -13.78 -15.23
C ALA A 22 -53.76 -12.54 -14.36
N GLY A 23 -53.20 -11.39 -14.80
CA GLY A 23 -54.06 -10.24 -15.07
C GLY A 23 -53.47 -8.82 -14.96
N ARG A 24 -53.00 -8.30 -16.11
CA ARG A 24 -53.12 -6.89 -16.59
C ARG A 24 -52.25 -5.82 -15.90
N SER A 25 -51.22 -5.29 -16.58
CA SER A 25 -51.27 -4.18 -17.57
C SER A 25 -51.70 -2.83 -16.98
N ARG A 26 -50.76 -1.87 -16.95
CA ARG A 26 -50.98 -0.49 -17.45
C ARG A 26 -49.67 0.28 -17.59
N SER A 27 -49.37 0.58 -18.86
CA SER A 27 -48.50 1.66 -19.33
C SER A 27 -49.10 3.02 -18.98
N ALA A 28 -48.26 4.01 -18.70
CA ALA A 28 -48.59 5.42 -18.88
C ALA A 28 -47.32 6.22 -19.23
N GLN A 29 -47.19 6.54 -20.52
CA GLN A 29 -46.42 7.67 -21.03
C GLN A 29 -47.21 8.96 -20.79
N ILE A 30 -46.55 10.02 -20.31
CA ILE A 30 -46.89 11.44 -20.53
C ILE A 30 -45.52 12.16 -20.56
N ALA A 31 -44.94 12.48 -21.71
CA ALA A 31 -45.16 13.66 -22.57
C ALA A 31 -44.58 14.95 -21.96
N GLY A 32 -43.83 15.70 -22.79
CA GLY A 32 -42.85 16.70 -22.37
C GLY A 32 -43.39 18.08 -22.06
N ALA A 33 -42.50 18.95 -21.58
CA ALA A 33 -42.55 20.40 -21.79
C ALA A 33 -41.24 21.06 -21.31
N GLU A 34 -40.39 21.44 -22.27
CA GLU A 34 -39.58 22.68 -22.24
C GLU A 34 -40.19 23.60 -23.32
N PRO A 35 -39.91 24.92 -23.41
CA PRO A 35 -38.97 25.75 -22.64
C PRO A 35 -39.56 27.10 -22.16
N SER A 36 -38.88 27.80 -21.24
CA SER A 36 -39.00 29.27 -21.21
C SER A 36 -37.69 29.95 -20.82
N ARG A 37 -37.14 30.66 -21.82
CA ARG A 37 -36.15 31.72 -21.67
C ARG A 37 -36.67 32.79 -20.70
N ASN A 38 -35.85 33.26 -19.78
CA ASN A 38 -35.87 34.68 -19.47
C ASN A 38 -34.48 35.24 -19.17
N LYS A 39 -34.24 36.43 -19.73
CA LYS A 39 -32.99 37.18 -19.75
C LYS A 39 -32.88 38.06 -18.50
N GLY A 40 -31.64 38.22 -18.03
CA GLY A 40 -31.11 39.51 -17.58
C GLY A 40 -31.03 39.73 -16.06
N ARG A 41 -29.80 39.84 -15.54
CA ARG A 41 -29.14 41.14 -15.25
C ARG A 41 -27.72 40.93 -14.67
N SER A 42 -26.82 41.74 -15.21
CA SER A 42 -25.48 42.24 -14.83
C SER A 42 -25.23 42.39 -13.31
N ALA A 43 -24.04 42.39 -12.68
CA ALA A 43 -22.58 42.28 -12.93
C ALA A 43 -21.91 42.19 -11.51
N PRO A 44 -20.60 42.47 -11.22
CA PRO A 44 -19.32 42.32 -11.93
C PRO A 44 -18.22 41.58 -11.09
N GLY A 45 -17.08 41.28 -11.73
CA GLY A 45 -15.76 41.31 -11.08
C GLY A 45 -15.17 39.98 -10.56
N GLN A 46 -14.38 39.30 -11.39
CA GLN A 46 -13.33 38.40 -10.88
C GLN A 46 -11.99 38.72 -11.54
N SER A 47 -11.04 39.08 -10.68
CA SER A 47 -9.64 39.35 -10.99
C SER A 47 -8.96 38.10 -11.52
N ARG A 48 -8.22 38.26 -12.61
CA ARG A 48 -7.25 37.28 -13.11
C ARG A 48 -6.09 37.19 -12.11
N SER A 49 -5.90 36.05 -11.48
CA SER A 49 -4.61 35.64 -10.92
C SER A 49 -4.06 34.46 -11.72
N THR A 50 -2.82 34.63 -12.16
CA THR A 50 -1.99 33.68 -12.90
C THR A 50 -1.59 32.49 -12.01
N PRO A 51 -1.51 31.25 -12.53
CA PRO A 51 -0.91 30.16 -11.78
C PRO A 51 0.62 30.24 -11.86
N PHE A 52 1.25 30.37 -10.70
CA PHE A 52 2.67 30.17 -10.49
C PHE A 52 3.08 28.75 -10.92
N ALA A 53 4.15 28.67 -11.69
CA ALA A 53 4.73 27.45 -12.22
C ALA A 53 5.28 26.54 -11.10
N CYS A 54 4.68 25.36 -10.93
CA CYS A 54 5.20 24.33 -10.04
C CYS A 54 6.18 23.42 -10.81
N ARG A 55 7.46 23.46 -10.44
CA ARG A 55 8.54 22.67 -11.04
C ARG A 55 8.74 21.33 -10.32
N ARG A 56 8.91 20.29 -11.16
CA ARG A 56 9.64 19.00 -10.99
C ARG A 56 9.04 17.92 -10.08
N LEU A 57 8.46 16.92 -10.74
CA LEU A 57 8.06 15.62 -10.20
C LEU A 57 9.19 14.58 -10.35
N SER A 58 9.55 13.94 -9.24
CA SER A 58 10.37 12.72 -9.19
C SER A 58 9.49 11.49 -9.43
N THR A 59 10.04 10.47 -10.08
CA THR A 59 9.43 9.16 -10.30
C THR A 59 9.57 8.29 -9.05
N SER A 60 8.70 8.55 -8.08
CA SER A 60 8.34 7.68 -6.96
C SER A 60 7.03 8.25 -6.44
N GLY A 61 5.93 7.49 -6.58
CA GLY A 61 4.57 7.93 -6.25
C GLY A 61 4.36 8.11 -4.75
N LEU A 62 4.92 9.17 -4.19
CA LEU A 62 4.49 9.83 -2.96
C LEU A 62 4.85 11.31 -3.09
N ARG A 63 3.86 12.15 -3.37
CA ARG A 63 3.96 13.55 -2.95
C ARG A 63 3.79 13.57 -1.44
N ARG A 64 4.64 14.33 -0.74
CA ARG A 64 4.40 14.72 0.65
C ARG A 64 2.93 15.14 0.77
N TYR A 65 2.17 14.52 1.66
CA TYR A 65 0.96 15.12 2.17
C TYR A 65 1.36 16.50 2.67
N ILE A 66 0.90 17.55 1.99
CA ILE A 66 1.09 18.91 2.46
C ILE A 66 0.13 19.05 3.63
N ILE A 67 0.67 18.90 4.84
CA ILE A 67 0.00 19.27 6.07
C ILE A 67 -0.33 20.77 5.96
N PRO A 68 -1.61 21.19 5.97
CA PRO A 68 -1.90 22.61 6.14
C PRO A 68 -1.41 23.04 7.53
N PRO A 69 -0.69 24.17 7.67
CA PRO A 69 -0.38 24.67 9.01
C PRO A 69 -1.71 24.99 9.71
N LEU A 70 -2.05 24.23 10.75
CA LEU A 70 -3.16 24.59 11.61
C LEU A 70 -2.72 25.75 12.49
N GLY A 71 -3.61 26.75 12.56
CA GLY A 71 -3.36 28.08 13.09
C GLY A 71 -2.81 28.08 14.51
N VAL A 72 -1.95 29.06 14.74
CA VAL A 72 -1.54 29.52 16.06
C VAL A 72 -2.82 29.74 16.88
N VAL A 73 -3.00 28.91 17.90
CA VAL A 73 -3.91 29.24 18.99
C VAL A 73 -3.14 30.25 19.83
N ASP A 74 -3.59 31.50 19.81
CA ASP A 74 -3.12 32.53 20.74
C ASP A 74 -3.40 32.04 22.17
N SER A 75 -2.36 31.58 22.86
CA SER A 75 -2.35 31.47 24.30
C SER A 75 -1.27 32.40 24.82
N GLU A 76 -1.70 33.60 25.20
CA GLU A 76 -0.93 34.49 26.06
C GLU A 76 -0.55 33.74 27.34
N GLN A 77 0.76 33.57 27.56
CA GLN A 77 1.51 33.54 28.83
C GLN A 77 2.73 32.62 28.70
N SER A 78 3.85 33.21 28.28
CA SER A 78 5.18 32.62 28.42
C SER A 78 5.75 32.93 29.82
N PRO A 79 6.31 31.98 30.56
CA PRO A 79 7.29 32.30 31.59
C PRO A 79 8.67 32.52 30.94
N SER A 80 9.35 33.56 31.40
CA SER A 80 10.64 34.05 30.93
C SER A 80 11.76 33.02 31.03
N ILE A 81 12.49 32.82 29.93
CA ILE A 81 13.79 32.15 29.91
C ILE A 81 14.84 33.25 30.05
N ASP A 82 15.30 33.47 31.27
CA ASP A 82 16.58 34.10 31.58
C ASP A 82 17.14 33.41 32.83
N GLU A 83 18.46 33.24 32.88
CA GLU A 83 19.27 32.51 33.89
C GLU A 83 19.50 31.01 33.62
N TYR A 84 20.47 30.72 32.73
CA TYR A 84 21.71 29.99 33.06
C TYR A 84 22.60 30.01 31.79
N SER A 85 23.06 31.21 31.42
CA SER A 85 24.10 31.41 30.41
C SER A 85 25.45 31.44 31.12
N THR A 86 26.26 30.41 30.94
CA THR A 86 27.72 30.50 31.16
C THR A 86 28.39 30.51 29.78
N PRO A 87 29.29 31.47 29.48
CA PRO A 87 29.83 31.61 28.13
C PRO A 87 30.99 30.64 27.92
N ILE A 88 30.91 29.80 26.90
CA ILE A 88 32.09 29.15 26.31
C ILE A 88 32.47 29.99 25.08
N VAL A 89 33.49 30.83 25.24
CA VAL A 89 34.23 31.43 24.12
C VAL A 89 35.50 30.62 23.95
N GLY A 90 35.73 30.07 22.75
CA GLY A 90 37.07 29.61 22.38
C GLY A 90 37.14 28.52 21.31
N SER A 91 37.39 28.96 20.08
CA SER A 91 38.08 28.25 18.99
C SER A 91 37.28 27.26 18.11
N SER A 92 37.15 27.66 16.85
CA SER A 92 37.33 26.85 15.64
C SER A 92 37.12 25.34 15.79
N GLY A 93 35.88 24.89 15.59
CA GLY A 93 35.55 23.48 15.42
C GLY A 93 34.58 23.34 14.26
N SER A 94 34.98 22.57 13.25
CA SER A 94 34.09 22.00 12.24
C SER A 94 32.70 21.69 12.78
N ASP A 95 31.64 22.09 12.07
CA ASP A 95 30.26 21.63 12.26
C ASP A 95 30.21 20.09 12.26
N ILE A 96 30.47 19.48 13.42
CA ILE A 96 30.10 18.09 13.67
C ILE A 96 28.59 18.14 13.82
N ARG A 97 27.86 17.97 12.71
CA ARG A 97 26.43 17.63 12.78
C ARG A 97 26.35 16.40 13.67
N ARG A 98 25.89 16.57 14.90
CA ARG A 98 25.66 15.48 15.83
C ARG A 98 24.65 14.54 15.15
N GLN A 99 25.12 13.37 14.73
CA GLN A 99 24.30 12.38 14.05
C GLN A 99 23.56 11.58 15.11
N TRP A 100 22.23 11.71 15.16
CA TRP A 100 21.38 10.98 16.08
C TRP A 100 21.07 9.58 15.51
N PRO A 101 20.94 8.54 16.34
CA PRO A 101 20.66 7.17 15.89
C PRO A 101 19.16 6.97 15.59
N VAL A 102 18.57 7.87 14.80
CA VAL A 102 17.12 7.89 14.50
C VAL A 102 16.66 6.57 13.90
N ASP A 103 17.43 6.00 12.97
CA ASP A 103 17.09 4.73 12.33
C ASP A 103 17.03 3.55 13.32
N GLU A 104 17.88 3.56 14.36
CA GLU A 104 17.84 2.53 15.40
C GLU A 104 16.63 2.72 16.31
N TRP A 105 16.33 3.95 16.73
CA TRP A 105 15.13 4.24 17.52
C TRP A 105 13.85 3.84 16.80
N VAL A 106 13.76 4.10 15.49
CA VAL A 106 12.59 3.68 14.68
C VAL A 106 12.51 2.15 14.58
N ALA A 107 13.64 1.44 14.52
CA ALA A 107 13.66 -0.02 14.55
C ALA A 107 13.24 -0.58 15.93
N ASP A 108 13.62 0.08 17.02
CA ASP A 108 13.17 -0.28 18.38
C ASP A 108 11.65 -0.09 18.53
N VAL A 109 11.10 1.00 18.00
CA VAL A 109 9.65 1.23 17.95
C VAL A 109 8.97 0.13 17.13
N ALA A 110 9.51 -0.20 15.95
CA ALA A 110 8.95 -1.23 15.08
C ALA A 110 8.96 -2.62 15.72
N ALA A 111 9.94 -2.92 16.58
CA ALA A 111 10.05 -4.19 17.29
C ALA A 111 9.21 -4.24 18.59
N SER A 112 8.63 -3.12 19.03
CA SER A 112 7.90 -3.03 20.30
C SER A 112 6.76 -4.05 20.41
N GLY A 113 6.73 -4.81 21.50
CA GLY A 113 5.74 -5.86 21.74
C GLY A 113 5.96 -7.17 20.98
N LEU A 114 7.06 -7.32 20.25
CA LEU A 114 7.48 -8.61 19.65
C LEU A 114 8.48 -9.33 20.56
N PRO A 115 8.65 -10.66 20.44
CA PRO A 115 9.79 -11.38 21.00
C PRO A 115 11.07 -10.91 20.30
N SER A 116 11.70 -9.88 20.86
CA SER A 116 12.82 -9.18 20.24
C SER A 116 13.90 -8.83 21.27
N SER A 117 15.15 -8.83 20.81
CA SER A 117 16.31 -8.33 21.55
C SER A 117 16.36 -6.80 21.64
N ARG A 118 15.52 -6.10 20.87
CA ARG A 118 15.40 -4.63 20.91
C ARG A 118 14.59 -4.19 22.12
N ARG A 119 14.98 -3.05 22.70
CA ARG A 119 14.53 -2.60 24.02
C ARG A 119 14.15 -1.11 23.96
N LEU A 120 12.85 -0.86 23.86
CA LEU A 120 12.27 0.48 23.73
C LEU A 120 12.24 1.25 25.07
N ASP A 121 12.30 0.56 26.21
CA ASP A 121 12.33 1.12 27.56
C ASP A 121 13.51 2.06 27.79
N SER A 122 14.63 1.82 27.09
CA SER A 122 15.83 2.65 27.12
C SER A 122 15.78 3.89 26.19
N LEU A 123 14.67 4.10 25.48
CA LEU A 123 14.57 5.18 24.50
C LEU A 123 14.62 6.56 25.16
N VAL A 124 15.69 7.31 24.90
CA VAL A 124 15.86 8.71 25.32
C VAL A 124 16.11 9.57 24.08
N VAL A 125 15.11 10.36 23.68
CA VAL A 125 15.19 11.23 22.50
C VAL A 125 15.41 12.69 22.92
N HIS A 126 16.61 13.21 22.65
CA HIS A 126 16.96 14.59 22.96
C HIS A 126 16.05 15.58 22.20
N ARG A 127 15.72 16.73 22.81
CA ARG A 127 14.82 17.76 22.22
C ARG A 127 15.19 18.18 20.79
N PHE A 128 16.49 18.22 20.48
CA PHE A 128 16.99 18.60 19.15
C PHE A 128 16.88 17.49 18.09
N ALA A 129 16.68 16.23 18.51
CA ALA A 129 16.43 15.09 17.63
C ALA A 129 14.94 14.79 17.48
N TRP A 130 14.09 15.38 18.33
CA TRP A 130 12.68 15.02 18.45
C TRP A 130 11.90 15.13 17.14
N THR A 131 12.02 16.28 16.47
CA THR A 131 11.31 16.52 15.20
C THR A 131 11.74 15.54 14.11
N GLU A 132 13.03 15.21 14.04
CA GLU A 132 13.56 14.23 13.09
C GLU A 132 13.07 12.82 13.40
N PHE A 133 13.10 12.41 14.67
CA PHE A 133 12.62 11.10 15.11
C PHE A 133 11.11 10.92 14.88
N LEU A 134 10.30 11.92 15.22
CA LEU A 134 8.85 11.86 15.02
C LEU A 134 8.50 11.76 13.54
N ALA A 135 9.13 12.58 12.69
CA ALA A 135 8.97 12.50 11.24
C ALA A 135 9.41 11.13 10.70
N ALA A 136 10.52 10.59 11.19
CA ALA A 136 10.98 9.26 10.79
C ALA A 136 9.99 8.14 11.20
N CYS A 137 9.33 8.26 12.35
CA CYS A 137 8.26 7.34 12.75
C CYS A 137 7.06 7.40 11.81
N GLU A 138 6.66 8.59 11.37
CA GLU A 138 5.59 8.78 10.39
C GLU A 138 5.97 8.23 9.01
N GLU A 139 7.17 8.56 8.52
CA GLU A 139 7.67 8.10 7.22
C GLU A 139 7.76 6.56 7.17
N ASN A 140 8.19 5.95 8.28
CA ASN A 140 8.24 4.50 8.42
C ASN A 140 6.91 3.84 8.82
N ARG A 141 5.86 4.63 9.02
CA ARG A 141 4.50 4.22 9.46
C ARG A 141 4.51 3.39 10.75
N VAL A 142 5.37 3.75 11.71
CA VAL A 142 5.45 3.11 13.03
C VAL A 142 4.94 4.02 14.17
N LEU A 143 4.36 5.17 13.83
CA LEU A 143 3.81 6.11 14.81
C LEU A 143 2.72 5.47 15.71
N GLY A 144 1.86 4.62 15.17
CA GLY A 144 0.84 3.90 15.96
C GLY A 144 1.46 2.99 17.02
N LEU A 145 2.58 2.32 16.69
CA LEU A 145 3.35 1.50 17.63
C LEU A 145 4.01 2.34 18.72
N LEU A 146 4.53 3.52 18.37
CA LEU A 146 5.09 4.46 19.36
C LEU A 146 4.01 4.97 20.31
N ALA A 147 2.84 5.36 19.78
CA ALA A 147 1.72 5.82 20.59
C ALA A 147 1.27 4.72 21.57
N GLU A 148 1.12 3.49 21.09
CA GLU A 148 0.78 2.36 21.96
C GLU A 148 1.85 2.10 23.02
N ALA A 149 3.13 2.11 22.65
CA ALA A 149 4.21 1.92 23.61
C ALA A 149 4.19 2.97 24.73
N LEU A 150 3.89 4.24 24.40
CA LEU A 150 3.76 5.32 25.37
C LEU A 150 2.55 5.15 26.29
N ARG A 151 1.42 4.67 25.77
CA ARG A 151 0.20 4.40 26.54
C ARG A 151 0.36 3.20 27.45
N ALA A 152 1.06 2.16 26.98
CA ALA A 152 1.38 0.96 27.74
C ALA A 152 2.52 1.17 28.76
N GLY A 153 3.17 2.34 28.77
CA GLY A 153 4.31 2.62 29.65
C GLY A 153 5.60 1.88 29.28
N ALA A 154 5.68 1.34 28.06
CA ALA A 154 6.85 0.62 27.55
C ALA A 154 8.04 1.56 27.25
N CYS A 155 7.81 2.86 27.13
CA CYS A 155 8.85 3.88 27.11
C CYS A 155 8.35 5.19 27.74
N HIS A 156 9.30 6.03 28.16
CA HIS A 156 9.02 7.28 28.85
C HIS A 156 9.61 8.45 28.08
N LEU A 157 8.74 9.34 27.62
CA LEU A 157 9.12 10.61 26.99
C LEU A 157 8.52 11.77 27.80
N PRO A 158 9.15 12.97 27.79
CA PRO A 158 8.57 14.19 28.35
C PRO A 158 7.18 14.49 27.78
N ASP A 159 6.34 15.17 28.56
CA ASP A 159 4.92 15.41 28.23
C ASP A 159 4.73 16.08 26.87
N TYR A 160 5.53 17.11 26.56
CA TYR A 160 5.46 17.79 25.27
C TYR A 160 5.73 16.85 24.07
N GLN A 161 6.54 15.80 24.25
CA GLN A 161 6.81 14.79 23.22
C GLN A 161 5.67 13.77 23.14
N ARG A 162 5.10 13.39 24.29
CA ARG A 162 3.93 12.50 24.36
C ARG A 162 2.70 13.12 23.70
N GLU A 163 2.32 14.34 24.10
CA GLU A 163 1.21 15.10 23.50
C GLU A 163 1.38 15.25 21.99
N SER A 164 2.63 15.46 21.59
CA SER A 164 3.07 15.50 20.21
C SER A 164 2.78 14.19 19.46
N VAL A 165 3.13 13.02 20.02
CA VAL A 165 2.80 11.72 19.41
C VAL A 165 1.28 11.53 19.32
N GLU A 166 0.55 11.80 20.40
CA GLU A 166 -0.90 11.62 20.47
C GLU A 166 -1.64 12.49 19.45
N SER A 167 -1.24 13.76 19.31
CA SER A 167 -1.82 14.68 18.32
C SER A 167 -1.64 14.17 16.89
N ARG A 168 -0.44 13.70 16.53
CA ARG A 168 -0.17 13.19 15.17
C ARG A 168 -0.84 11.85 14.93
N CYS A 169 -0.86 10.97 15.93
CA CYS A 169 -1.55 9.69 15.86
C CYS A 169 -3.07 9.91 15.69
N GLY A 170 -3.67 10.85 16.42
CA GLY A 170 -5.08 11.17 16.28
C GLY A 170 -5.48 11.63 14.88
N TRP A 171 -4.61 12.42 14.22
CA TRP A 171 -4.83 12.82 12.83
C TRP A 171 -4.80 11.62 11.87
N TRP A 172 -3.81 10.74 12.03
CA TRP A 172 -3.70 9.51 11.22
C TRP A 172 -4.88 8.58 11.42
N LEU A 173 -5.34 8.37 12.66
CA LEU A 173 -6.50 7.51 12.94
C LEU A 173 -7.80 8.09 12.34
N ALA A 174 -7.95 9.42 12.34
CA ALA A 174 -9.06 10.06 11.63
C ALA A 174 -8.97 9.85 10.12
N HIS A 175 -7.76 9.90 9.55
CA HIS A 175 -7.51 9.58 8.13
C HIS A 175 -7.80 8.11 7.81
N ASP A 176 -7.36 7.17 8.65
CA ASP A 176 -7.63 5.73 8.51
C ASP A 176 -9.14 5.47 8.40
N LEU A 177 -9.96 6.10 9.25
CA LEU A 177 -11.42 5.98 9.18
C LEU A 177 -12.02 6.51 7.88
N VAL A 178 -11.46 7.59 7.31
CA VAL A 178 -11.86 8.10 5.99
C VAL A 178 -11.54 7.08 4.91
N VAL A 179 -10.34 6.49 4.95
CA VAL A 179 -9.89 5.45 4.02
C VAL A 179 -10.77 4.20 4.13
N GLU A 180 -11.06 3.71 5.33
CA GLU A 180 -11.91 2.54 5.56
C GLU A 180 -13.34 2.76 5.07
N ARG A 181 -13.93 3.93 5.35
CA ARG A 181 -15.25 4.29 4.84
C ARG A 181 -15.26 4.31 3.31
N GLN A 182 -14.21 4.84 2.69
CA GLN A 182 -14.11 4.88 1.24
C GLN A 182 -13.92 3.47 0.65
N LEU A 183 -13.17 2.60 1.32
CA LEU A 183 -13.03 1.19 0.93
C LEU A 183 -14.39 0.49 0.91
N LEU A 184 -15.26 0.71 1.89
CA LEU A 184 -16.61 0.13 1.90
C LEU A 184 -17.44 0.58 0.69
N ARG A 185 -17.31 1.85 0.27
CA ARG A 185 -17.97 2.37 -0.95
C ARG A 185 -17.42 1.72 -2.22
N VAL A 186 -16.09 1.65 -2.35
CA VAL A 186 -15.42 1.01 -3.49
C VAL A 186 -15.78 -0.48 -3.57
N ALA A 187 -15.77 -1.18 -2.43
CA ALA A 187 -16.19 -2.58 -2.33
C ALA A 187 -17.63 -2.77 -2.83
N GLY A 188 -18.56 -1.91 -2.40
CA GLY A 188 -19.95 -1.95 -2.88
C GLY A 188 -20.07 -1.77 -4.39
N VAL A 189 -19.28 -0.88 -4.99
CA VAL A 189 -19.25 -0.69 -6.46
C VAL A 189 -18.73 -1.93 -7.17
N LEU A 190 -17.62 -2.51 -6.71
CA LEU A 190 -17.04 -3.71 -7.32
C LEU A 190 -17.97 -4.93 -7.19
N GLN A 191 -18.60 -5.10 -6.03
CA GLN A 191 -19.60 -6.16 -5.81
C GLN A 191 -20.81 -5.98 -6.73
N GLY A 192 -21.35 -4.76 -6.83
CA GLY A 192 -22.48 -4.45 -7.71
C GLY A 192 -22.15 -4.66 -9.20
N ALA A 193 -20.89 -4.47 -9.58
CA ALA A 193 -20.38 -4.72 -10.94
C ALA A 193 -19.95 -6.17 -11.19
N GLY A 194 -20.11 -7.08 -10.21
CA GLY A 194 -19.68 -8.47 -10.31
C GLY A 194 -18.17 -8.63 -10.52
N VAL A 195 -17.36 -7.68 -10.05
CA VAL A 195 -15.90 -7.75 -10.12
C VAL A 195 -15.38 -8.41 -8.86
N GLU A 196 -14.67 -9.52 -9.03
CA GLU A 196 -13.94 -10.14 -7.93
C GLU A 196 -12.70 -9.32 -7.55
N PHE A 197 -12.52 -9.10 -6.25
CA PHE A 197 -11.40 -8.32 -5.71
C PHE A 197 -10.85 -8.91 -4.40
N ARG A 198 -9.68 -8.42 -3.99
CA ARG A 198 -9.02 -8.70 -2.70
C ARG A 198 -8.48 -7.40 -2.13
N VAL A 199 -8.86 -7.07 -0.90
CA VAL A 199 -8.22 -5.98 -0.14
C VAL A 199 -6.82 -6.44 0.25
N LEU A 200 -5.84 -5.56 0.02
CA LEU A 200 -4.45 -5.83 0.30
C LEU A 200 -3.95 -4.93 1.44
N LYS A 201 -2.74 -5.23 1.92
CA LYS A 201 -1.89 -4.40 2.79
C LYS A 201 -2.69 -3.58 3.82
N GLY A 202 -2.60 -2.24 3.79
CA GLY A 202 -3.01 -1.27 4.82
C GLY A 202 -4.23 -1.70 5.65
N VAL A 203 -5.39 -1.62 5.04
CA VAL A 203 -6.64 -1.92 5.73
C VAL A 203 -6.75 -3.40 6.10
N ALA A 204 -6.31 -4.30 5.20
CA ALA A 204 -6.45 -5.74 5.41
C ALA A 204 -5.60 -6.25 6.58
N LEU A 205 -4.30 -5.91 6.68
CA LEU A 205 -3.47 -6.41 7.78
C LEU A 205 -3.83 -5.73 9.10
N ALA A 206 -4.14 -4.43 9.12
CA ALA A 206 -4.55 -3.73 10.34
C ALA A 206 -5.76 -4.41 10.99
N ASN A 207 -6.75 -4.82 10.18
CA ASN A 207 -7.99 -5.42 10.68
C ASN A 207 -7.97 -6.95 10.81
N SER A 208 -6.97 -7.66 10.27
CA SER A 208 -6.92 -9.14 10.25
C SER A 208 -5.65 -9.77 10.80
N VAL A 209 -4.68 -8.98 11.23
CA VAL A 209 -3.39 -9.46 11.76
C VAL A 209 -3.12 -8.82 13.11
N TYR A 210 -3.15 -7.48 13.14
CA TYR A 210 -2.83 -6.72 14.34
C TYR A 210 -3.93 -6.85 15.40
N ARG A 211 -3.53 -6.90 16.68
CA ARG A 211 -4.45 -6.97 17.82
C ARG A 211 -5.39 -5.77 17.92
N ASP A 212 -4.90 -4.61 17.48
CA ASP A 212 -5.63 -3.35 17.40
C ASP A 212 -5.28 -2.69 16.05
N PRO A 213 -6.28 -2.30 15.22
CA PRO A 213 -6.01 -1.65 13.94
C PRO A 213 -5.19 -0.35 14.04
N SER A 214 -5.27 0.38 15.16
CA SER A 214 -4.55 1.64 15.38
C SER A 214 -3.02 1.48 15.41
N LEU A 215 -2.53 0.26 15.56
CA LEU A 215 -1.10 -0.05 15.52
C LEU A 215 -0.51 0.06 14.10
N ARG A 216 -1.34 -0.12 13.07
CA ARG A 216 -0.91 -0.12 11.67
C ARG A 216 -1.66 0.93 10.87
N LEU A 217 -1.11 2.14 10.89
CA LEU A 217 -1.62 3.29 10.14
C LEU A 217 -1.46 3.09 8.63
N PHE A 218 -2.40 3.60 7.83
CA PHE A 218 -2.39 3.49 6.36
C PHE A 218 -2.90 4.75 5.66
N GLY A 219 -2.52 4.95 4.40
CA GLY A 219 -2.82 6.19 3.68
C GLY A 219 -3.84 6.05 2.56
N ASP A 220 -4.02 4.83 2.09
CA ASP A 220 -4.45 4.45 0.75
C ASP A 220 -5.26 3.15 0.78
N ILE A 221 -6.01 2.91 -0.30
CA ILE A 221 -6.75 1.68 -0.52
C ILE A 221 -6.00 0.84 -1.56
N ASP A 222 -5.39 -0.28 -1.14
CA ASP A 222 -4.83 -1.26 -2.07
C ASP A 222 -5.85 -2.39 -2.36
N LEU A 223 -6.22 -2.59 -3.62
CA LEU A 223 -7.11 -3.68 -4.07
C LEU A 223 -6.50 -4.46 -5.22
N ALA A 224 -6.39 -5.78 -5.13
CA ALA A 224 -6.20 -6.60 -6.32
C ALA A 224 -7.56 -6.91 -6.95
N VAL A 225 -7.64 -6.84 -8.28
CA VAL A 225 -8.81 -7.31 -9.04
C VAL A 225 -8.39 -8.31 -10.10
N ASP A 226 -9.33 -9.15 -10.49
CA ASP A 226 -9.13 -10.09 -11.59
C ASP A 226 -8.64 -9.32 -12.83
N SER A 227 -7.60 -9.83 -13.48
CA SER A 227 -6.99 -9.15 -14.61
C SER A 227 -7.96 -8.93 -15.74
N ASP A 228 -8.88 -9.86 -16.01
CA ASP A 228 -9.86 -9.75 -17.08
C ASP A 228 -10.90 -8.65 -16.83
N HIS A 229 -11.03 -8.24 -15.58
CA HIS A 229 -11.92 -7.16 -15.15
C HIS A 229 -11.18 -5.87 -14.80
N PHE A 230 -9.86 -5.81 -14.97
CA PHE A 230 -9.02 -4.75 -14.44
C PHE A 230 -9.43 -3.34 -14.87
N VAL A 231 -9.53 -3.10 -16.20
CA VAL A 231 -9.95 -1.80 -16.74
C VAL A 231 -11.42 -1.51 -16.41
N ARG A 232 -12.29 -2.52 -16.52
CA ARG A 232 -13.73 -2.39 -16.21
C ARG A 232 -13.97 -1.99 -14.75
N ALA A 233 -13.20 -2.55 -13.83
CA ALA A 233 -13.26 -2.22 -12.41
C ALA A 233 -12.86 -0.77 -12.16
N ALA A 234 -11.78 -0.29 -12.80
CA ALA A 234 -11.38 1.11 -12.70
C ALA A 234 -12.45 2.06 -13.25
N GLU A 235 -13.05 1.73 -14.40
CA GLU A 235 -14.13 2.51 -15.01
C GLU A 235 -15.39 2.53 -14.13
N ALA A 236 -15.76 1.40 -13.52
CA ALA A 236 -16.90 1.33 -12.61
C ALA A 236 -16.70 2.22 -11.38
N ILE A 237 -15.50 2.19 -10.77
CA ILE A 237 -15.15 3.06 -9.64
C ILE A 237 -15.18 4.53 -10.07
N ALA A 238 -14.58 4.87 -11.22
CA ALA A 238 -14.57 6.22 -11.76
C ALA A 238 -15.98 6.77 -11.99
N ALA A 239 -16.86 5.98 -12.60
CA ALA A 239 -18.23 6.37 -12.88
C ALA A 239 -19.08 6.53 -11.60
N ALA A 240 -18.98 5.58 -10.67
CA ALA A 240 -19.83 5.56 -9.49
C ALA A 240 -19.39 6.54 -8.39
N LEU A 241 -18.10 6.80 -8.26
CA LEU A 241 -17.53 7.61 -7.17
C LEU A 241 -16.87 8.91 -7.65
N SER A 242 -17.15 9.31 -8.90
CA SER A 242 -16.49 10.45 -9.56
C SER A 242 -14.96 10.41 -9.43
N ALA A 243 -14.40 9.20 -9.43
CA ALA A 243 -12.98 9.01 -9.21
C ALA A 243 -12.21 9.43 -10.46
N VAL A 244 -11.10 10.13 -10.26
CA VAL A 244 -10.24 10.57 -11.36
C VAL A 244 -9.01 9.68 -11.41
N ARG A 245 -8.72 9.16 -12.60
CA ARG A 245 -7.47 8.47 -12.86
C ARG A 245 -6.31 9.46 -12.87
N GLU A 246 -5.33 9.28 -12.01
CA GLU A 246 -4.25 10.26 -11.83
C GLU A 246 -3.30 10.36 -13.02
N LEU A 247 -3.02 9.22 -13.63
CA LEU A 247 -2.11 9.11 -14.75
C LEU A 247 -2.78 8.35 -15.86
N PRO A 248 -2.85 8.91 -17.08
CA PRO A 248 -3.31 8.19 -18.25
C PRO A 248 -2.50 6.90 -18.45
N GLU A 249 -3.08 5.97 -19.19
CA GLU A 249 -2.38 4.75 -19.57
C GLU A 249 -1.14 5.07 -20.42
N LEU A 250 -0.06 4.30 -20.22
CA LEU A 250 1.17 4.49 -20.97
C LEU A 250 0.94 4.47 -22.48
N ARG A 251 0.13 3.51 -22.93
CA ARG A 251 -0.43 3.35 -24.27
C ARG A 251 -1.67 2.46 -24.20
N PRO A 252 -2.66 2.63 -25.09
CA PRO A 252 -3.84 1.78 -25.16
C PRO A 252 -3.51 0.27 -25.02
N GLY A 253 -4.06 -0.37 -23.98
CA GLY A 253 -3.92 -1.80 -23.70
C GLY A 253 -2.63 -2.21 -22.98
N PHE A 254 -1.79 -1.26 -22.57
CA PHE A 254 -0.61 -1.52 -21.76
C PHE A 254 -0.95 -1.96 -20.34
N ASP A 255 -1.90 -1.31 -19.67
CA ASP A 255 -2.28 -1.61 -18.28
C ASP A 255 -2.80 -3.04 -18.17
N GLN A 256 -3.71 -3.40 -19.08
CA GLN A 256 -4.31 -4.73 -19.15
C GLN A 256 -3.27 -5.84 -19.28
N ARG A 257 -2.21 -5.61 -20.08
CA ARG A 257 -1.20 -6.64 -20.38
C ARG A 257 0.00 -6.62 -19.44
N PHE A 258 0.42 -5.43 -19.04
CA PHE A 258 1.73 -5.19 -18.43
C PHE A 258 1.72 -4.24 -17.24
N GLY A 259 0.61 -3.52 -17.01
CA GLY A 259 0.48 -2.60 -15.89
C GLY A 259 0.55 -3.31 -14.54
N ARG A 260 1.09 -2.62 -13.53
CA ARG A 260 0.96 -3.05 -12.13
C ARG A 260 -0.40 -2.66 -11.59
N GLU A 261 -0.74 -1.37 -11.71
CA GLU A 261 -1.91 -0.79 -11.08
C GLU A 261 -2.50 0.37 -11.92
N ILE A 262 -3.75 0.72 -11.63
CA ILE A 262 -4.41 1.96 -12.05
C ILE A 262 -4.67 2.77 -10.77
N LEU A 263 -4.09 3.97 -10.73
CA LEU A 263 -4.24 4.90 -9.62
C LEU A 263 -5.47 5.78 -9.80
N LEU A 264 -6.43 5.66 -8.89
CA LEU A 264 -7.65 6.46 -8.86
C LEU A 264 -7.65 7.35 -7.61
N ARG A 265 -8.18 8.57 -7.73
CA ARG A 265 -8.43 9.46 -6.60
C ARG A 265 -9.91 9.79 -6.53
N SER A 266 -10.53 9.56 -5.37
CA SER A 266 -11.94 9.86 -5.09
C SER A 266 -12.07 10.43 -3.70
N ASP A 267 -12.73 11.57 -3.56
CA ASP A 267 -12.96 12.26 -2.28
C ASP A 267 -11.66 12.43 -1.45
N GLY A 268 -10.57 12.79 -2.12
CA GLY A 268 -9.24 12.97 -1.51
C GLY A 268 -8.49 11.67 -1.18
N THR A 269 -9.16 10.52 -1.25
CA THR A 269 -8.59 9.19 -0.96
C THR A 269 -8.02 8.57 -2.22
N GLU A 270 -6.87 7.92 -2.06
CA GLU A 270 -6.16 7.18 -3.11
C GLU A 270 -6.63 5.72 -3.14
N VAL A 271 -6.95 5.23 -4.33
CA VAL A 271 -7.37 3.85 -4.59
C VAL A 271 -6.42 3.25 -5.62
N ASP A 272 -5.53 2.39 -5.14
CA ASP A 272 -4.60 1.61 -5.94
C ASP A 272 -5.30 0.33 -6.37
N LEU A 273 -5.74 0.31 -7.62
CA LEU A 273 -6.30 -0.89 -8.22
C LEU A 273 -5.16 -1.68 -8.86
N HIS A 274 -4.78 -2.80 -8.26
CA HIS A 274 -3.70 -3.69 -8.66
C HIS A 274 -4.17 -4.78 -9.60
N ARG A 275 -3.46 -4.96 -10.71
CA ARG A 275 -3.51 -6.16 -11.56
C ARG A 275 -2.51 -7.22 -11.08
N THR A 276 -1.35 -6.78 -10.62
CA THR A 276 -0.31 -7.61 -9.99
C THR A 276 0.28 -6.87 -8.79
N LEU A 277 1.07 -7.56 -7.96
CA LEU A 277 1.47 -7.06 -6.63
C LEU A 277 2.66 -6.08 -6.65
N VAL A 278 3.52 -6.18 -7.66
CA VAL A 278 4.75 -5.37 -7.77
C VAL A 278 5.05 -5.04 -9.22
N ASP A 279 5.87 -4.01 -9.45
CA ASP A 279 6.39 -3.72 -10.79
C ASP A 279 7.46 -4.71 -11.21
N GLY A 280 7.78 -4.72 -12.51
CA GLY A 280 8.97 -5.37 -13.05
C GLY A 280 8.85 -6.89 -13.22
N PRO A 281 9.97 -7.61 -13.38
CA PRO A 281 9.98 -9.05 -13.64
C PRO A 281 9.17 -9.87 -12.64
N PHE A 282 9.28 -9.58 -11.34
CA PHE A 282 8.58 -10.32 -10.31
C PHE A 282 7.06 -10.20 -10.45
N GLY A 283 6.54 -9.02 -10.79
CA GLY A 283 5.10 -8.82 -11.01
C GLY A 283 4.59 -9.50 -12.26
N LEU A 284 5.42 -9.58 -13.30
CA LEU A 284 5.08 -10.24 -14.57
C LEU A 284 5.16 -11.77 -14.51
N TRP A 285 5.85 -12.34 -13.52
CA TRP A 285 5.94 -13.79 -13.32
C TRP A 285 4.84 -14.37 -12.44
N ILE A 286 4.10 -13.55 -11.70
CA ILE A 286 2.98 -14.01 -10.89
C ILE A 286 1.87 -14.51 -11.83
N PRO A 287 1.46 -15.79 -11.73
CA PRO A 287 0.21 -16.24 -12.34
C PRO A 287 -0.95 -15.54 -11.63
N LEU A 288 -1.71 -14.71 -12.36
CA LEU A 288 -2.68 -13.79 -11.73
C LEU A 288 -3.84 -14.52 -11.07
N ASP A 289 -4.22 -15.68 -11.60
CA ASP A 289 -5.24 -16.56 -10.99
C ASP A 289 -4.85 -17.01 -9.57
N ASP A 290 -3.55 -17.11 -9.25
CA ASP A 290 -3.10 -17.46 -7.91
C ASP A 290 -3.50 -16.39 -6.87
N LEU A 291 -3.72 -15.12 -7.28
CA LEU A 291 -4.21 -14.06 -6.39
C LEU A 291 -5.67 -14.29 -5.96
N PHE A 292 -6.41 -15.09 -6.73
CA PHE A 292 -7.83 -15.37 -6.54
C PHE A 292 -8.13 -16.81 -6.16
N ALA A 293 -7.14 -17.72 -6.27
CA ALA A 293 -7.26 -19.14 -5.97
C ALA A 293 -7.82 -19.44 -4.56
N GLU A 294 -7.42 -18.65 -3.56
CA GLU A 294 -7.99 -18.74 -2.20
C GLU A 294 -8.58 -17.40 -1.78
N LYS A 295 -9.83 -17.45 -1.30
CA LYS A 295 -10.54 -16.31 -0.73
C LYS A 295 -10.64 -16.47 0.78
N ARG A 296 -10.05 -15.53 1.52
CA ARG A 296 -10.31 -15.34 2.95
C ARG A 296 -11.04 -14.01 3.16
N THR A 297 -11.63 -13.82 4.32
CA THR A 297 -12.32 -12.56 4.66
C THR A 297 -11.84 -12.01 5.99
N PHE A 298 -12.11 -10.73 6.21
CA PHE A 298 -11.99 -10.06 7.50
C PHE A 298 -13.16 -9.09 7.67
N LEU A 299 -13.43 -8.72 8.92
CA LEU A 299 -14.54 -7.83 9.26
C LEU A 299 -14.05 -6.37 9.21
N LEU A 300 -14.78 -5.50 8.51
CA LEU A 300 -14.57 -4.06 8.51
C LEU A 300 -15.92 -3.35 8.50
N GLY A 301 -16.18 -2.48 9.48
CA GLY A 301 -17.45 -1.74 9.56
C GLY A 301 -18.69 -2.65 9.52
N GLY A 302 -18.61 -3.84 10.09
CA GLY A 302 -19.68 -4.85 10.05
C GLY A 302 -19.80 -5.65 8.74
N GLN A 303 -18.94 -5.41 7.74
CA GLN A 303 -18.94 -6.11 6.46
C GLN A 303 -17.77 -7.08 6.34
N GLN A 304 -18.01 -8.27 5.78
CA GLN A 304 -16.97 -9.23 5.45
C GLN A 304 -16.33 -8.87 4.10
N LEU A 305 -15.10 -8.36 4.14
CA LEU A 305 -14.36 -8.00 2.93
C LEU A 305 -13.36 -9.10 2.54
N PRO A 306 -13.17 -9.36 1.24
CA PRO A 306 -12.25 -10.38 0.77
C PRO A 306 -10.79 -9.92 0.90
N ARG A 307 -9.89 -10.84 1.26
CA ARG A 307 -8.44 -10.66 1.30
C ARG A 307 -7.74 -11.87 0.68
N LEU A 308 -6.46 -11.71 0.35
CA LEU A 308 -5.61 -12.83 -0.10
C LEU A 308 -5.62 -13.96 0.94
N GLY A 309 -5.50 -15.21 0.46
CA GLY A 309 -5.18 -16.38 1.30
C GLY A 309 -3.86 -16.19 2.05
N ASP A 310 -3.65 -16.95 3.12
CA ASP A 310 -2.54 -16.69 4.05
C ASP A 310 -1.15 -16.82 3.41
N PRO A 311 -0.86 -17.85 2.59
CA PRO A 311 0.43 -17.92 1.90
C PRO A 311 0.66 -16.75 0.94
N ALA A 312 -0.35 -16.39 0.14
CA ALA A 312 -0.27 -15.27 -0.81
C ALA A 312 -0.12 -13.93 -0.10
N ARG A 313 -0.82 -13.72 1.02
CA ARG A 313 -0.70 -12.53 1.87
C ARG A 313 0.71 -12.39 2.44
N PHE A 314 1.32 -13.49 2.89
CA PHE A 314 2.68 -13.48 3.41
C PHE A 314 3.73 -13.20 2.32
N VAL A 315 3.63 -13.88 1.17
CA VAL A 315 4.53 -13.61 0.03
C VAL A 315 4.38 -12.17 -0.45
N HIS A 316 3.15 -11.63 -0.46
CA HIS A 316 2.90 -10.22 -0.79
C HIS A 316 3.58 -9.26 0.21
N ALA A 317 3.50 -9.50 1.52
CA ALA A 317 4.19 -8.68 2.52
C ALA A 317 5.72 -8.71 2.30
N CYS A 318 6.29 -9.88 1.99
CA CYS A 318 7.70 -10.03 1.66
C CYS A 318 8.10 -9.23 0.39
N MET A 319 7.26 -9.30 -0.65
CA MET A 319 7.47 -8.52 -1.87
C MET A 319 7.40 -7.02 -1.61
N ALA A 320 6.44 -6.55 -0.80
CA ALA A 320 6.32 -5.14 -0.43
C ALA A 320 7.56 -4.64 0.33
N ALA A 321 8.09 -5.44 1.26
CA ALA A 321 9.29 -5.09 2.01
C ALA A 321 10.56 -5.05 1.15
N VAL A 322 10.70 -5.93 0.16
CA VAL A 322 11.97 -6.03 -0.61
C VAL A 322 11.94 -5.26 -1.93
N LEU A 323 10.78 -5.19 -2.58
CA LEU A 323 10.60 -4.65 -3.93
C LEU A 323 9.79 -3.34 -3.92
N GLY A 324 9.14 -3.00 -2.80
CA GLY A 324 8.25 -1.85 -2.63
C GLY A 324 9.00 -0.53 -2.48
N ASP A 325 9.28 -0.06 -1.27
CA ASP A 325 10.05 1.18 -1.02
C ASP A 325 11.56 0.91 -0.84
N TRP A 326 12.40 1.90 -1.13
CA TRP A 326 13.85 1.81 -0.89
C TRP A 326 14.40 3.09 -0.26
N PRO A 327 14.98 3.02 0.95
CA PRO A 327 15.03 1.85 1.85
C PRO A 327 13.62 1.38 2.26
N PRO A 328 13.47 0.12 2.72
CA PRO A 328 12.18 -0.39 3.16
C PRO A 328 11.70 0.34 4.42
N ARG A 329 10.40 0.64 4.47
CA ARG A 329 9.77 1.17 5.69
C ARG A 329 9.72 0.09 6.77
N ARG A 330 9.93 0.48 8.02
CA ARG A 330 9.87 -0.47 9.14
C ARG A 330 8.51 -1.14 9.32
N ILE A 331 7.40 -0.50 8.97
CA ILE A 331 6.08 -1.16 9.03
C ILE A 331 6.00 -2.42 8.14
N ALA A 332 6.68 -2.45 6.99
CA ALA A 332 6.65 -3.59 6.09
C ALA A 332 7.38 -4.80 6.70
N GLN A 333 8.43 -4.56 7.49
CA GLN A 333 9.12 -5.60 8.27
C GLN A 333 8.26 -6.03 9.45
N ARG A 334 7.60 -5.09 10.13
CA ARG A 334 6.65 -5.40 11.19
C ARG A 334 5.51 -6.28 10.69
N ASP A 335 4.97 -6.02 9.50
CA ASP A 335 3.94 -6.86 8.88
C ASP A 335 4.39 -8.31 8.67
N ILE A 336 5.63 -8.51 8.24
CA ILE A 336 6.22 -9.84 8.09
C ILE A 336 6.34 -10.51 9.47
N ALA A 337 6.81 -9.79 10.49
CA ALA A 337 6.96 -10.32 11.83
C ALA A 337 5.61 -10.76 12.42
N GLU A 338 4.58 -9.91 12.32
CA GLU A 338 3.22 -10.21 12.78
C GLU A 338 2.62 -11.43 12.07
N LEU A 339 2.85 -11.57 10.75
CA LEU A 339 2.38 -12.74 10.00
C LEU A 339 3.17 -14.01 10.34
N LEU A 340 4.49 -13.92 10.55
CA LEU A 340 5.34 -15.06 10.92
C LEU A 340 5.00 -15.61 12.31
N LEU A 341 4.81 -14.71 13.27
CA LEU A 341 4.54 -15.04 14.66
C LEU A 341 3.08 -15.45 14.89
N GLY A 342 2.24 -15.34 13.85
CA GLY A 342 0.82 -15.59 13.96
C GLY A 342 0.19 -14.65 14.97
N GLY A 343 0.42 -13.34 14.81
CA GLY A 343 -0.13 -12.28 15.68
C GLY A 343 -1.60 -12.53 15.99
N GLU A 344 -2.13 -11.95 17.06
CA GLU A 344 -3.36 -12.41 17.74
C GLU A 344 -4.55 -12.77 16.83
N ARG A 345 -4.67 -12.14 15.65
CA ARG A 345 -5.74 -12.40 14.66
C ARG A 345 -5.31 -13.14 13.39
N ALA A 346 -4.02 -13.31 13.15
CA ALA A 346 -3.46 -13.84 11.90
C ALA A 346 -3.57 -15.37 11.78
N GLY A 347 -3.54 -16.10 12.90
CA GLY A 347 -3.45 -17.56 12.93
C GLY A 347 -2.04 -18.07 12.61
N THR A 348 -1.86 -19.40 12.65
CA THR A 348 -0.56 -20.03 12.38
C THR A 348 -0.26 -20.10 10.88
N LEU A 349 0.93 -19.66 10.48
CA LEU A 349 1.37 -19.69 9.08
C LEU A 349 2.16 -20.98 8.77
N GLU A 350 1.64 -21.78 7.84
CA GLU A 350 2.34 -22.99 7.41
C GLU A 350 3.47 -22.68 6.42
N ALA A 351 4.65 -23.29 6.66
CA ALA A 351 5.84 -23.01 5.87
C ALA A 351 5.78 -23.58 4.43
N ALA A 352 5.27 -24.80 4.25
CA ALA A 352 5.28 -25.48 2.96
C ALA A 352 4.45 -24.75 1.89
N PRO A 353 3.19 -24.33 2.14
CA PRO A 353 2.42 -23.56 1.16
C PRO A 353 3.08 -22.23 0.76
N VAL A 354 3.75 -21.56 1.72
CA VAL A 354 4.51 -20.33 1.43
C VAL A 354 5.69 -20.60 0.51
N GLN A 355 6.47 -21.65 0.78
CA GLN A 355 7.63 -22.01 -0.02
C GLN A 355 7.24 -22.42 -1.45
N GLU A 356 6.18 -23.22 -1.59
CA GLU A 356 5.63 -23.63 -2.88
C GLU A 356 5.15 -22.44 -3.71
N LEU A 357 4.39 -21.54 -3.09
CA LEU A 357 3.90 -20.34 -3.75
C LEU A 357 5.05 -19.40 -4.13
N ALA A 358 6.03 -19.20 -3.24
CA ALA A 358 7.22 -18.41 -3.52
C ALA A 358 8.02 -19.00 -4.69
N ALA A 359 8.13 -20.32 -4.80
CA ALA A 359 8.77 -20.97 -5.95
C ALA A 359 7.99 -20.74 -7.24
N ARG A 360 6.66 -20.91 -7.20
CA ARG A 360 5.78 -20.69 -8.35
C ARG A 360 5.84 -19.25 -8.87
N TRP A 361 5.88 -18.27 -7.97
CA TRP A 361 5.99 -16.85 -8.30
C TRP A 361 7.43 -16.39 -8.57
N ARG A 362 8.41 -17.32 -8.54
CA ARG A 362 9.85 -17.03 -8.69
C ARG A 362 10.35 -15.98 -7.69
N ALA A 363 9.80 -16.02 -6.48
CA ALA A 363 10.02 -15.06 -5.41
C ALA A 363 10.77 -15.67 -4.21
N THR A 364 11.33 -16.89 -4.31
CA THR A 364 12.06 -17.54 -3.20
C THR A 364 13.18 -16.67 -2.64
N ALA A 365 14.00 -16.06 -3.51
CA ALA A 365 15.05 -15.15 -3.10
C ALA A 365 14.52 -13.87 -2.44
N VAL A 366 13.37 -13.38 -2.88
CA VAL A 366 12.67 -12.20 -2.32
C VAL A 366 12.18 -12.52 -0.92
N VAL A 367 11.43 -13.62 -0.75
CA VAL A 367 10.87 -14.06 0.53
C VAL A 367 11.98 -14.36 1.53
N ALA A 368 13.01 -15.10 1.13
CA ALA A 368 14.14 -15.40 2.02
C ALA A 368 14.89 -14.13 2.44
N LEU A 369 15.09 -13.17 1.53
CA LEU A 369 15.70 -11.89 1.87
C LEU A 369 14.81 -11.08 2.83
N ALA A 370 13.50 -11.02 2.59
CA ALA A 370 12.55 -10.28 3.43
C ALA A 370 12.55 -10.81 4.88
N ILE A 371 12.52 -12.14 5.05
CA ILE A 371 12.59 -12.78 6.36
C ILE A 371 13.92 -12.47 7.05
N ARG A 372 15.06 -12.67 6.37
CA ARG A 372 16.38 -12.40 6.96
C ARG A 372 16.54 -10.94 7.39
N MET A 373 16.12 -10.01 6.53
CA MET A 373 16.15 -8.57 6.86
C MET A 373 15.22 -8.26 8.03
N THR A 374 14.03 -8.85 8.11
CA THR A 374 13.10 -8.62 9.21
C THR A 374 13.65 -9.16 10.53
N VAL A 375 14.15 -10.39 10.55
CA VAL A 375 14.76 -11.00 11.74
C VAL A 375 15.95 -10.20 12.23
N ALA A 376 16.86 -9.81 11.33
CA ALA A 376 18.04 -9.05 11.69
C ALA A 376 17.69 -7.61 12.14
N ASP A 377 16.90 -6.88 11.34
CA ASP A 377 16.62 -5.47 11.61
C ASP A 377 15.74 -5.29 12.83
N LEU A 378 14.80 -6.19 13.10
CA LEU A 378 13.92 -6.12 14.28
C LEU A 378 14.45 -6.95 15.47
N GLY A 379 15.59 -7.63 15.32
CA GLY A 379 16.19 -8.44 16.38
C GLY A 379 15.26 -9.55 16.90
N LEU A 380 14.54 -10.25 16.02
CA LEU A 380 13.54 -11.24 16.45
C LEU A 380 14.21 -12.47 17.09
N GLU A 381 13.74 -12.84 18.28
CA GLU A 381 14.19 -13.98 19.07
C GLU A 381 13.12 -15.09 19.03
N THR A 382 12.92 -15.66 17.84
CA THR A 382 11.89 -16.69 17.61
C THR A 382 12.38 -17.75 16.65
N ASP A 383 11.91 -18.98 16.88
CA ASP A 383 12.09 -20.09 15.95
C ASP A 383 10.86 -20.21 15.05
N HIS A 384 11.09 -20.39 13.75
CA HIS A 384 10.03 -20.67 12.78
C HIS A 384 10.64 -21.41 11.57
N PRO A 385 10.01 -22.46 11.01
CA PRO A 385 10.58 -23.20 9.88
C PRO A 385 10.91 -22.33 8.65
N LEU A 386 10.15 -21.25 8.43
CA LEU A 386 10.47 -20.26 7.38
C LEU A 386 11.72 -19.44 7.67
N ILE A 387 12.06 -19.18 8.94
CA ILE A 387 13.30 -18.51 9.34
C ILE A 387 14.48 -19.43 9.01
N ASP A 388 14.43 -20.68 9.44
CA ASP A 388 15.49 -21.67 9.16
C ASP A 388 15.73 -21.83 7.65
N TRP A 389 14.64 -22.00 6.90
CA TRP A 389 14.69 -22.06 5.43
C TRP A 389 15.30 -20.80 4.82
N ALA A 390 14.90 -19.61 5.28
CA ALA A 390 15.41 -18.34 4.76
C ALA A 390 16.90 -18.14 5.07
N GLN A 391 17.38 -18.60 6.23
CA GLN A 391 18.80 -18.57 6.60
C GLN A 391 19.63 -19.56 5.77
N GLY A 392 19.07 -20.72 5.42
CA GLY A 392 19.70 -21.69 4.52
C GLY A 392 19.71 -21.27 3.04
N HIS A 393 18.79 -20.41 2.62
CA HIS A 393 18.64 -20.04 1.20
C HIS A 393 19.84 -19.25 0.67
N ARG A 394 20.32 -19.61 -0.53
CA ARG A 394 21.41 -18.93 -1.24
C ARG A 394 20.92 -18.46 -2.62
N PRO A 395 20.69 -17.15 -2.82
CA PRO A 395 20.22 -16.64 -4.10
C PRO A 395 21.29 -16.81 -5.18
N GLY A 396 20.89 -17.21 -6.38
CA GLY A 396 21.79 -17.34 -7.52
C GLY A 396 22.28 -15.99 -8.05
N PRO A 397 23.25 -15.96 -8.99
CA PRO A 397 23.69 -14.71 -9.61
C PRO A 397 22.56 -13.92 -10.28
N GLY A 398 21.62 -14.61 -10.94
CA GLY A 398 20.45 -14.00 -11.57
C GLY A 398 19.51 -13.35 -10.55
N ASP A 399 19.21 -14.02 -9.44
CA ASP A 399 18.38 -13.48 -8.37
C ASP A 399 19.01 -12.22 -7.78
N ARG A 400 20.33 -12.23 -7.56
CA ARG A 400 21.07 -11.07 -7.04
C ARG A 400 20.98 -9.88 -7.99
N LEU A 401 21.11 -10.10 -9.29
CA LEU A 401 20.95 -9.05 -10.31
C LEU A 401 19.52 -8.48 -10.31
N LEU A 402 18.51 -9.36 -10.28
CA LEU A 402 17.11 -8.96 -10.25
C LEU A 402 16.79 -8.15 -8.99
N LEU A 403 17.18 -8.63 -7.80
CA LEU A 403 16.99 -7.92 -6.54
C LEU A 403 17.71 -6.56 -6.54
N ALA A 404 18.92 -6.48 -7.09
CA ALA A 404 19.65 -5.22 -7.21
C ALA A 404 18.92 -4.20 -8.09
N SER A 405 18.14 -4.64 -9.09
CA SER A 405 17.37 -3.75 -9.97
C SER A 405 16.22 -3.02 -9.27
N TYR A 406 15.84 -3.42 -8.05
CA TYR A 406 14.82 -2.76 -7.23
C TYR A 406 15.41 -1.80 -6.18
N ARG A 407 16.74 -1.62 -6.16
CA ARG A 407 17.44 -0.79 -5.18
C ARG A 407 17.93 0.54 -5.79
N GLY A 408 18.03 1.55 -4.94
CA GLY A 408 18.61 2.84 -5.29
C GLY A 408 17.74 3.71 -6.22
N ARG A 409 18.32 4.84 -6.66
CA ARG A 409 17.59 5.92 -7.34
C ARG A 409 17.11 5.57 -8.75
N ALA A 410 17.71 4.55 -9.38
CA ALA A 410 17.39 4.14 -10.75
C ALA A 410 16.39 2.98 -10.85
N ARG A 411 15.90 2.47 -9.71
CA ARG A 411 15.14 1.22 -9.62
C ARG A 411 13.96 1.09 -10.57
N GLY A 412 13.18 2.16 -10.75
CA GLY A 412 12.01 2.15 -11.63
C GLY A 412 12.38 1.97 -13.11
N TYR A 413 13.60 2.33 -13.51
CA TYR A 413 14.08 2.13 -14.88
C TYR A 413 14.74 0.77 -15.05
N THR A 414 15.55 0.35 -14.08
CA THR A 414 16.29 -0.92 -14.14
C THR A 414 15.33 -2.10 -14.06
N SER A 415 14.33 -2.07 -13.19
CA SER A 415 13.32 -3.13 -13.12
C SER A 415 12.49 -3.17 -14.42
N GLN A 416 12.06 -2.02 -14.96
CA GLN A 416 11.35 -1.95 -16.24
C GLN A 416 12.18 -2.49 -17.41
N ALA A 417 13.48 -2.22 -17.46
CA ALA A 417 14.35 -2.75 -18.50
C ALA A 417 14.45 -4.28 -18.43
N LEU A 418 14.57 -4.84 -17.23
CA LEU A 418 14.65 -6.29 -17.03
C LEU A 418 13.31 -7.00 -17.28
N SER A 419 12.16 -6.31 -17.19
CA SER A 419 10.84 -6.86 -17.49
C SER A 419 10.75 -7.51 -18.88
N VAL A 420 11.52 -7.04 -19.85
CA VAL A 420 11.54 -7.60 -21.21
C VAL A 420 11.91 -9.09 -21.18
N PHE A 421 12.79 -9.50 -20.26
CA PHE A 421 13.19 -10.90 -20.12
C PHE A 421 12.16 -11.75 -19.38
N ALA A 422 11.21 -11.13 -18.67
CA ALA A 422 10.14 -11.83 -17.97
C ALA A 422 8.98 -12.21 -18.92
N LEU A 423 8.86 -11.53 -20.06
CA LEU A 423 7.75 -11.73 -21.00
C LEU A 423 7.93 -13.01 -21.84
N PRO A 424 6.86 -13.83 -21.99
CA PRO A 424 6.94 -15.16 -22.58
C PRO A 424 7.13 -15.12 -24.09
N SER A 425 6.51 -14.15 -24.80
CA SER A 425 6.53 -14.10 -26.26
C SER A 425 7.35 -12.93 -26.80
N TRP A 426 7.96 -13.10 -27.98
CA TRP A 426 8.65 -12.01 -28.69
C TRP A 426 7.71 -10.85 -29.06
N ARG A 427 6.43 -11.13 -29.28
CA ARG A 427 5.42 -10.09 -29.53
C ARG A 427 5.18 -9.24 -28.30
N ASP A 428 5.03 -9.85 -27.12
CA ASP A 428 4.88 -9.11 -25.86
C ASP A 428 6.12 -8.27 -25.56
N ARG A 429 7.32 -8.83 -25.77
CA ARG A 429 8.58 -8.10 -25.63
C ARG A 429 8.62 -6.87 -26.53
N PHE A 430 8.27 -7.04 -27.80
CA PHE A 430 8.22 -5.93 -28.75
C PHE A 430 7.19 -4.88 -28.33
N ASP A 431 5.97 -5.28 -27.97
CA ASP A 431 4.90 -4.37 -27.56
C ASP A 431 5.26 -3.59 -26.29
N TYR A 432 5.85 -4.27 -25.31
CA TYR A 432 6.32 -3.68 -24.07
C TYR A 432 7.42 -2.64 -24.32
N VAL A 433 8.46 -3.00 -25.08
CA VAL A 433 9.54 -2.08 -25.45
C VAL A 433 9.00 -0.92 -26.27
N ARG A 434 8.10 -1.17 -27.22
CA ARG A 434 7.44 -0.13 -28.02
C ARG A 434 6.66 0.84 -27.12
N ALA A 435 5.96 0.35 -26.10
CA ALA A 435 5.21 1.18 -25.17
C ALA A 435 6.12 2.08 -24.32
N ILE A 436 7.26 1.55 -23.88
CA ILE A 436 8.25 2.33 -23.14
C ILE A 436 8.95 3.36 -24.05
N LEU A 437 9.33 2.99 -25.27
CA LEU A 437 10.03 3.92 -26.16
C LEU A 437 9.11 4.97 -26.79
N ARG A 438 7.83 4.66 -26.97
CA ARG A 438 6.86 5.53 -27.64
C ARG A 438 5.55 5.63 -26.85
N PRO A 439 5.53 6.24 -25.66
CA PRO A 439 4.28 6.43 -24.89
C PRO A 439 3.25 7.31 -25.63
N SER A 440 2.00 7.26 -25.18
CA SER A 440 0.90 8.10 -25.68
C SER A 440 1.19 9.58 -25.46
N ARG A 441 0.55 10.46 -26.25
CA ARG A 441 0.71 11.92 -26.07
C ARG A 441 0.14 12.35 -24.71
N GLU A 442 -1.04 11.85 -24.39
CA GLU A 442 -1.73 12.11 -23.13
C GLU A 442 -0.87 11.75 -21.91
N TYR A 443 -0.21 10.58 -21.92
CA TYR A 443 0.73 10.18 -20.88
C TYR A 443 1.91 11.15 -20.73
N LEU A 444 2.48 11.59 -21.86
CA LEU A 444 3.60 12.53 -21.87
C LEU A 444 3.17 13.91 -21.34
N ASP A 445 2.01 14.39 -21.77
CA ASP A 445 1.45 15.68 -21.37
C ASP A 445 1.13 15.70 -19.87
N ALA A 446 0.51 14.63 -19.34
CA ALA A 446 0.25 14.46 -17.92
C ALA A 446 1.52 14.44 -17.05
N ARG A 447 2.65 13.99 -17.61
CA ARG A 447 3.97 14.01 -16.95
C ARG A 447 4.79 15.27 -17.24
N GLY A 448 4.30 16.19 -18.08
CA GLY A 448 5.00 17.39 -18.51
C GLY A 448 6.26 17.11 -19.35
N PHE A 449 6.29 16.00 -20.09
CA PHE A 449 7.45 15.55 -20.86
C PHE A 449 7.26 15.75 -22.37
N ARG A 450 8.35 16.03 -23.09
CA ARG A 450 8.37 15.98 -24.56
C ARG A 450 8.90 14.62 -25.03
N ARG A 451 8.48 14.16 -26.22
CA ARG A 451 8.87 12.85 -26.80
C ARG A 451 10.40 12.61 -26.82
N GLY A 452 11.21 13.65 -27.05
CA GLY A 452 12.67 13.56 -27.10
C GLY A 452 13.37 13.38 -25.74
N ASP A 453 12.68 13.66 -24.63
CA ASP A 453 13.26 13.58 -23.29
C ASP A 453 13.31 12.14 -22.76
N ARG A 454 12.45 11.25 -23.28
CA ARG A 454 12.42 9.84 -22.88
C ARG A 454 13.42 8.98 -23.65
N LEU A 455 13.72 9.26 -24.92
CA LEU A 455 14.77 8.53 -25.69
C LEU A 455 16.15 8.68 -25.03
N ARG A 456 16.47 9.88 -24.52
CA ARG A 456 17.71 10.12 -23.75
C ARG A 456 17.75 9.40 -22.40
N ARG A 457 16.58 9.12 -21.80
CA ARG A 457 16.46 8.41 -20.51
C ARG A 457 16.32 6.90 -20.65
N ALA A 458 15.69 6.40 -21.72
CA ALA A 458 15.49 4.98 -21.99
C ALA A 458 16.77 4.27 -22.45
N VAL A 459 17.72 5.00 -23.05
CA VAL A 459 19.02 4.47 -23.51
C VAL A 459 20.11 4.58 -22.43
N GLY A 460 19.78 5.00 -21.20
CA GLY A 460 20.77 5.10 -20.12
C GLY A 460 21.90 6.11 -20.36
N LEU A 461 21.82 6.93 -21.42
CA LEU A 461 22.80 7.97 -21.73
C LEU A 461 22.34 9.32 -21.18
N ARG A 462 22.44 9.47 -19.85
CA ARG A 462 23.16 10.57 -19.21
C ARG A 462 23.21 10.41 -17.69
N ALA A 463 24.45 10.24 -17.23
CA ALA A 463 24.93 10.57 -15.91
C ALA A 463 24.44 11.95 -15.42
N VAL A 464 24.26 12.05 -14.11
CA VAL A 464 24.64 13.16 -13.22
C VAL A 464 24.61 14.56 -13.87
N GLN A 465 23.66 15.41 -13.42
CA GLN A 465 23.95 16.73 -12.83
C GLN A 465 22.66 17.54 -12.63
N ARG A 466 22.30 17.70 -11.35
CA ARG A 466 21.87 18.91 -10.61
C ARG A 466 20.82 18.55 -9.57
#